data_AF-A0AB72X9S5-F1
#
_entry.id   AF-A0AB72X9S5-F1
#
_cell.length_a   1.000
_cell.length_b   1.000
_cell.length_c   1.000
_cell.angle_alpha   90.00
_cell.angle_beta   90.00
_cell.angle_gamma   90.00
#
_symmetry.space_group_name_H-M   'P 1'
#
loop_
_entity.id
_entity.type
_entity.pdbx_description
1 polymer ?
#
loop_
_entity_poly.entity_id
_entity_poly.type
_entity_poly.pdbx_seq_one_letter_code
_entity_poly.pdbx_strand_id
1 'polypeptide(L)'
;MLLKVGDLAKRCGLSVRMLHHYDTIGLLTPSARSDSGYRLYDKADVARLHKIQALRRFGMSLADVGAFLANPDIPFTTIVERQIAMLDQQITQASVLRDRLSRLHGQLVREEEPELTEWLTTLEWMTMYDKYLSQEERARAERMDADTARHARWAALVSTVQDAMNRQVPSRSSEAQALARQWMALLAQDAVLDPVLSAKLHKMHINEPALQERTGISLEMLDFIMEAANETKLAIYAKYLSAQELKFMRENFGKRANEWPTLIAEVRQHLANGTPAHAPAMQQLARHWIELFRSYAGDDPQTQAKVRLAMEQEPELSASPWMGPDLIAYVREAMEGLKAAA
;
A
#
# COMPACT_ATOMS: atom_id res chain seq x y z
N MET A 1 -41.05 26.39 27.31
CA MET A 1 -40.28 27.08 28.37
C MET A 1 -38.92 27.43 27.80
N LEU A 2 -38.51 28.70 27.89
CA LEU A 2 -37.22 29.18 27.40
C LEU A 2 -36.27 29.38 28.59
N LEU A 3 -35.05 28.85 28.51
CA LEU A 3 -34.01 28.94 29.52
C LEU A 3 -32.98 30.00 29.13
N LYS A 4 -32.60 30.87 30.09
CA LYS A 4 -31.48 31.78 29.91
C LYS A 4 -30.17 30.99 29.93
N VAL A 5 -29.14 31.48 29.23
CA VAL A 5 -27.81 30.84 29.15
C VAL A 5 -27.22 30.48 30.52
N GLY A 6 -27.42 31.32 31.55
CA GLY A 6 -26.94 31.06 32.91
C GLY A 6 -27.66 29.91 33.61
N ASP A 7 -28.98 29.78 33.39
CA ASP A 7 -29.76 28.68 33.95
C ASP A 7 -29.47 27.36 33.25
N LEU A 8 -29.27 27.41 31.92
CA LEU A 8 -28.85 26.25 31.14
C LEU A 8 -27.45 25.76 31.54
N ALA A 9 -26.50 26.69 31.70
CA ALA A 9 -25.14 26.39 32.16
C ALA A 9 -25.15 25.66 33.52
N LYS A 10 -25.91 26.17 34.50
CA LYS A 10 -26.05 25.55 35.82
C LYS A 10 -26.68 24.15 35.75
N ARG A 11 -27.76 23.98 34.98
CA ARG A 11 -28.48 22.70 34.88
C ARG A 11 -27.67 21.62 34.18
N CYS A 12 -26.85 22.00 33.19
CA CYS A 12 -26.08 21.06 32.38
C CYS A 12 -24.61 20.93 32.82
N GLY A 13 -24.23 21.56 33.94
CA GLY A 13 -22.87 21.49 34.49
C GLY A 13 -21.80 22.10 33.59
N LEU A 14 -22.16 23.06 32.73
CA LEU A 14 -21.24 23.72 31.81
C LEU A 14 -20.97 25.15 32.24
N SER A 15 -19.85 25.71 31.78
CA SER A 15 -19.62 27.15 31.91
C SER A 15 -20.41 27.92 30.84
N VAL A 16 -20.85 29.14 31.17
CA VAL A 16 -21.45 30.07 30.20
C VAL A 16 -20.51 30.29 29.01
N ARG A 17 -19.19 30.33 29.26
CA ARG A 17 -18.16 30.42 28.23
C ARG A 17 -18.22 29.26 27.24
N MET A 18 -18.45 28.03 27.70
CA MET A 18 -18.56 26.86 26.83
C MET A 18 -19.81 26.93 25.95
N LEU A 19 -20.96 27.37 26.50
CA LEU A 19 -22.18 27.58 25.72
C LEU A 19 -22.01 28.69 24.67
N HIS A 20 -21.32 29.78 25.01
CA HIS A 20 -20.96 30.82 24.03
C HIS A 20 -20.03 30.28 22.94
N HIS A 21 -19.06 29.45 23.31
CA HIS A 21 -18.20 28.81 22.32
C HIS A 21 -19.00 27.93 21.36
N TYR A 22 -19.94 27.12 21.86
CA TYR A 22 -20.82 26.30 21.03
C TYR A 22 -21.70 27.11 20.08
N ASP A 23 -22.17 28.28 20.52
CA ASP A 23 -22.88 29.24 19.66
C ASP A 23 -21.96 29.80 18.57
N THR A 24 -20.74 30.23 18.93
CA THR A 24 -19.75 30.76 17.97
C THR A 24 -19.37 29.77 16.88
N ILE A 25 -19.23 28.48 17.21
CA ILE A 25 -18.89 27.43 16.23
C ILE A 25 -20.12 26.83 15.55
N GLY A 26 -21.33 27.35 15.81
CA GLY A 26 -22.58 26.86 15.22
C GLY A 26 -23.04 25.48 15.72
N LEU A 27 -22.42 24.96 16.78
CA LEU A 27 -22.72 23.63 17.32
C LEU A 27 -24.04 23.62 18.11
N LEU A 28 -24.30 24.69 18.87
CA LEU A 28 -25.56 24.93 19.59
C LEU A 28 -25.91 26.42 19.54
N THR A 29 -26.81 26.78 18.65
CA THR A 29 -27.34 28.14 18.51
C THR A 29 -28.59 28.32 19.39
N PRO A 30 -28.79 29.50 20.00
CA PRO A 30 -29.98 29.76 20.80
C PRO A 30 -31.23 29.90 19.91
N SER A 31 -32.33 29.26 20.31
CA SER A 31 -33.62 29.36 19.60
C SER A 31 -34.20 30.78 19.57
N ALA A 32 -33.90 31.62 20.57
CA ALA A 32 -34.36 33.01 20.60
C ALA A 32 -33.39 33.92 21.36
N ARG A 33 -33.64 35.23 21.25
CA ARG A 33 -33.05 36.24 22.13
C ARG A 33 -34.16 37.02 22.81
N SER A 34 -33.95 37.43 24.06
CA SER A 34 -34.87 38.34 24.76
C SER A 34 -34.78 39.75 24.20
N ASP A 35 -35.76 40.60 24.52
CA ASP A 35 -35.75 42.04 24.14
C ASP A 35 -34.51 42.79 24.66
N SER A 36 -33.95 42.31 25.78
CA SER A 36 -32.71 42.79 26.38
C SER A 36 -31.43 42.12 25.85
N GLY A 37 -31.53 41.28 24.80
CA GLY A 37 -30.41 40.65 24.11
C GLY A 37 -29.86 39.36 24.72
N TYR A 38 -30.49 38.79 25.76
CA TYR A 38 -30.05 37.52 26.35
C TYR A 38 -30.39 36.32 25.46
N ARG A 39 -29.49 35.35 25.37
CA ARG A 39 -29.71 34.07 24.69
C ARG A 39 -30.74 33.22 25.44
N LEU A 40 -31.72 32.73 24.69
CA LEU A 40 -32.82 31.89 25.18
C LEU A 40 -32.79 30.54 24.45
N TYR A 41 -32.81 29.47 25.23
CA TYR A 41 -32.75 28.09 24.75
C TYR A 41 -34.05 27.36 25.05
N ASP A 42 -34.58 26.65 24.07
CA ASP A 42 -35.80 25.88 24.22
C ASP A 42 -35.55 24.41 24.62
N LYS A 43 -36.58 23.57 24.57
CA LYS A 43 -36.46 22.15 24.90
C LYS A 43 -35.63 21.38 23.86
N ALA A 44 -35.69 21.76 22.59
CA ALA A 44 -34.93 21.13 21.52
C ALA A 44 -33.43 21.44 21.66
N ASP A 45 -33.09 22.67 22.06
CA ASP A 45 -31.72 23.08 22.36
C ASP A 45 -31.13 22.27 23.52
N VAL A 46 -31.92 22.05 24.58
CA VAL A 46 -31.51 21.21 25.72
C VAL A 46 -31.27 19.77 25.27
N ALA A 47 -32.15 19.21 24.43
CA ALA A 47 -31.99 17.86 23.90
C ALA A 47 -30.74 17.76 23.00
N ARG A 48 -30.48 18.76 22.16
CA ARG A 48 -29.27 18.85 21.34
C ARG A 48 -28.02 18.94 22.22
N LEU A 49 -28.05 19.74 23.29
CA LEU A 49 -26.95 19.86 24.23
C LEU A 49 -26.64 18.54 24.94
N HIS A 50 -27.66 17.78 25.37
CA HIS A 50 -27.44 16.45 25.96
C HIS A 50 -26.80 15.47 24.96
N LYS A 51 -27.20 15.51 23.68
CA LYS A 51 -26.54 14.71 22.64
C LYS A 51 -25.06 15.10 22.48
N ILE A 52 -24.76 16.40 22.39
CA ILE A 52 -23.38 16.91 22.32
C ILE A 52 -22.55 16.38 23.50
N GLN A 53 -23.08 16.48 24.72
CA GLN A 53 -22.37 16.02 25.92
C GLN A 53 -22.14 14.50 25.93
N ALA A 54 -23.14 13.70 25.55
CA ALA A 54 -23.00 12.26 25.48
C ALA A 54 -21.89 11.86 24.49
N LEU A 55 -21.89 12.44 23.29
CA LEU A 55 -20.89 12.16 22.25
C LEU A 55 -19.48 12.58 22.66
N ARG A 56 -19.35 13.71 23.37
CA ARG A 56 -18.07 14.14 23.94
C ARG A 56 -17.52 13.18 24.99
N ARG A 57 -18.38 12.52 25.77
CA ARG A 57 -17.95 11.47 26.72
C ARG A 57 -17.42 10.22 26.03
N PHE A 58 -17.83 9.95 24.80
CA PHE A 58 -17.28 8.88 23.96
C PHE A 58 -15.99 9.27 23.23
N GLY A 59 -15.37 10.41 23.58
CA GLY A 59 -14.09 10.82 23.02
C GLY A 59 -14.16 11.49 21.64
N MET A 60 -15.36 11.74 21.11
CA MET A 60 -15.52 12.40 19.81
C MET A 60 -15.08 13.87 19.86
N SER A 61 -14.51 14.37 18.76
CA SER A 61 -14.17 15.78 18.62
C SER A 61 -15.43 16.66 18.46
N LEU A 62 -15.34 17.96 18.76
CA LEU A 62 -16.48 18.87 18.54
C LEU A 62 -16.85 18.99 17.05
N ALA A 63 -15.87 18.80 16.15
CA ALA A 63 -16.09 18.82 14.71
C ALA A 63 -16.92 17.61 14.26
N ASP A 64 -16.60 16.41 14.74
CA ASP A 64 -17.34 15.18 14.40
C ASP A 64 -18.76 15.22 14.97
N VAL A 65 -18.91 15.74 16.20
CA VAL A 65 -20.23 15.96 16.81
C VAL A 65 -21.05 16.96 15.98
N GLY A 66 -20.41 18.03 15.49
CA GLY A 66 -21.04 18.99 14.59
C GLY A 66 -21.52 18.36 13.28
N ALA A 67 -20.66 17.57 12.63
CA ALA A 67 -20.97 16.87 11.39
C ALA A 67 -22.15 15.90 11.56
N PHE A 68 -22.19 15.12 12.64
CA PHE A 68 -23.32 14.24 12.97
C PHE A 68 -24.63 15.02 13.13
N LEU A 69 -24.58 16.11 13.90
CA LEU A 69 -25.78 16.89 14.22
C LEU A 69 -26.26 17.76 13.07
N ALA A 70 -25.43 17.97 12.05
CA ALA A 70 -25.77 18.69 10.83
C ALA A 70 -26.34 17.78 9.74
N ASN A 71 -25.99 16.49 9.73
CA ASN A 71 -26.41 15.56 8.70
C ASN A 71 -27.12 14.32 9.30
N PRO A 72 -28.46 14.36 9.44
CA PRO A 72 -29.23 13.29 10.06
C PRO A 72 -29.28 11.99 9.22
N ASP A 73 -28.85 12.04 7.96
CA ASP A 73 -28.77 10.86 7.09
C ASP A 73 -27.54 10.00 7.38
N ILE A 74 -26.56 10.52 8.14
CA ILE A 74 -25.40 9.74 8.58
C ILE A 74 -25.82 8.88 9.77
N PRO A 75 -25.80 7.54 9.66
CA PRO A 75 -26.13 6.67 10.78
C PRO A 75 -25.17 6.91 11.94
N PHE A 76 -25.70 6.99 13.16
CA PHE A 76 -24.86 7.14 14.36
C PHE A 76 -23.82 6.00 14.48
N THR A 77 -24.18 4.80 14.02
CA THR A 77 -23.30 3.63 13.97
C THR A 77 -22.01 3.91 13.21
N THR A 78 -22.07 4.60 12.06
CA THR A 78 -20.89 4.92 11.23
C THR A 78 -19.88 5.81 11.96
N ILE A 79 -20.37 6.74 12.79
CA ILE A 79 -19.50 7.65 13.56
C ILE A 79 -18.86 6.92 14.74
N VAL A 80 -19.62 6.05 15.39
CA VAL A 80 -19.10 5.18 16.46
C VAL A 80 -18.07 4.20 15.90
N GLU A 81 -18.33 3.56 14.75
CA GLU A 81 -17.39 2.68 14.04
C GLU A 81 -16.09 3.40 13.72
N ARG A 82 -16.16 4.63 13.20
CA ARG A 82 -14.98 5.45 12.92
C ARG A 82 -14.18 5.76 14.19
N GLN A 83 -14.86 6.09 15.29
CA GLN A 83 -14.21 6.37 16.57
C GLN A 83 -13.54 5.12 17.16
N ILE A 84 -14.22 3.96 17.07
CA ILE A 84 -13.65 2.66 17.46
C ILE A 84 -12.39 2.37 16.65
N ALA A 85 -12.46 2.48 15.31
CA ALA A 85 -11.30 2.25 14.45
C ALA A 85 -10.11 3.18 14.77
N MET A 86 -10.38 4.46 15.09
CA MET A 86 -9.34 5.39 15.52
C MET A 86 -8.71 4.99 16.86
N LEU A 87 -9.51 4.55 17.83
CA LEU A 87 -9.02 4.05 19.12
C LEU A 87 -8.22 2.76 18.96
N ASP A 88 -8.67 1.83 18.11
CA ASP A 88 -7.95 0.59 17.82
C ASP A 88 -6.58 0.88 17.17
N GLN A 89 -6.51 1.88 16.29
CA GLN A 89 -5.24 2.34 15.73
C GLN A 89 -4.31 2.91 16.81
N GLN A 90 -4.84 3.72 17.73
CA GLN A 90 -4.06 4.26 18.85
C GLN A 90 -3.58 3.14 19.80
N ILE A 91 -4.44 2.15 20.09
CA ILE A 91 -4.09 0.98 20.91
C ILE A 91 -2.99 0.16 20.24
N THR A 92 -3.08 -0.02 18.92
CA THR A 92 -2.05 -0.74 18.14
C THR A 92 -0.71 -0.01 18.24
N GLN A 93 -0.69 1.31 18.01
CA GLN A 93 0.51 2.13 18.12
C GLN A 93 1.10 2.11 19.54
N ALA A 94 0.25 2.26 20.56
CA ALA A 94 0.66 2.24 21.96
C ALA A 94 1.20 0.86 22.38
N SER A 95 0.58 -0.23 21.93
CA SER A 95 1.03 -1.61 22.19
C SER A 95 2.40 -1.86 21.57
N VAL A 96 2.61 -1.42 20.33
CA VAL A 96 3.92 -1.51 19.66
C VAL A 96 4.99 -0.75 20.44
N LEU A 97 4.71 0.48 20.87
CA LEU A 97 5.64 1.26 21.69
C LEU A 97 5.93 0.59 23.04
N ARG A 98 4.90 0.08 23.71
CA ARG A 98 5.02 -0.63 24.98
C ARG A 98 5.88 -1.88 24.86
N ASP A 99 5.71 -2.65 23.79
CA ASP A 99 6.52 -3.85 23.54
C ASP A 99 7.98 -3.49 23.23
N ARG A 100 8.23 -2.39 22.51
CA ARG A 100 9.59 -1.84 22.31
C ARG A 100 10.24 -1.45 23.63
N LEU A 101 9.53 -0.71 24.49
CA LEU A 101 10.03 -0.31 25.81
C LEU A 101 10.26 -1.52 26.73
N SER A 102 9.42 -2.54 26.64
CA SER A 102 9.58 -3.77 27.43
C SER A 102 10.81 -4.57 27.00
N ARG A 103 11.10 -4.65 25.70
CA ARG A 103 12.34 -5.26 25.19
C ARG A 103 13.57 -4.47 25.61
N LEU A 104 13.53 -3.14 25.49
CA LEU A 104 14.59 -2.25 25.97
C LEU A 104 14.88 -2.48 27.45
N HIS A 105 13.83 -2.53 28.28
CA HIS A 105 13.97 -2.79 29.70
C HIS A 105 14.62 -4.16 29.96
N GLY A 106 14.21 -5.20 29.24
CA GLY A 106 14.80 -6.54 29.37
C GLY A 106 16.27 -6.61 28.94
N GLN A 107 16.70 -5.81 27.97
CA GLN A 107 18.08 -5.73 27.50
C GLN A 107 18.97 -4.94 28.47
N LEU A 108 18.51 -3.78 28.93
CA LEU A 108 19.23 -2.97 29.93
C LEU A 108 19.45 -3.72 31.25
N VAL A 109 18.50 -4.59 31.63
CA VAL A 109 18.61 -5.44 32.83
C VAL A 109 19.66 -6.56 32.66
N ARG A 110 20.07 -6.90 31.43
CA ARG A 110 21.03 -7.98 31.14
C ARG A 110 22.49 -7.52 30.99
N GLU A 111 22.79 -6.23 31.17
CA GLU A 111 24.15 -5.64 31.04
C GLU A 111 24.84 -5.88 29.68
N GLU A 112 24.09 -6.32 28.66
CA GLU A 112 24.51 -6.23 27.27
C GLU A 112 24.24 -4.79 26.83
N GLU A 113 25.22 -3.90 26.89
CA GLU A 113 25.15 -2.59 26.22
C GLU A 113 25.49 -2.80 24.74
N PRO A 114 24.50 -2.95 23.82
CA PRO A 114 24.78 -2.73 22.41
C PRO A 114 25.22 -1.28 22.25
N GLU A 115 26.19 -1.03 21.37
CA GLU A 115 26.56 0.33 21.01
C GLU A 115 25.30 1.13 20.63
N LEU A 116 25.16 2.35 21.15
CA LEU A 116 23.98 3.20 20.92
C LEU A 116 23.65 3.32 19.43
N THR A 117 24.67 3.29 18.57
CA THR A 117 24.60 3.28 17.11
C THR A 117 23.94 2.01 16.56
N GLU A 118 24.36 0.83 17.03
CA GLU A 118 23.82 -0.47 16.62
C GLU A 118 22.36 -0.64 17.11
N TRP A 119 22.05 -0.06 18.27
CA TRP A 119 20.71 -0.06 18.85
C TRP A 119 19.74 0.91 18.16
N LEU A 120 20.15 2.14 17.85
CA LEU A 120 19.35 3.10 17.08
C LEU A 120 19.05 2.54 15.69
N THR A 121 20.06 1.95 15.06
CA THR A 121 19.95 1.26 13.79
C THR A 121 18.91 0.13 13.88
N THR A 122 19.01 -0.74 14.90
CA THR A 122 18.04 -1.83 15.13
C THR A 122 16.62 -1.32 15.36
N LEU A 123 16.43 -0.25 16.13
CA LEU A 123 15.11 0.33 16.37
C LEU A 123 14.50 0.96 15.11
N GLU A 124 15.29 1.70 14.33
CA GLU A 124 14.88 2.26 13.05
C GLU A 124 14.41 1.15 12.11
N TRP A 125 15.14 0.03 12.05
CA TRP A 125 14.72 -1.14 11.26
C TRP A 125 13.41 -1.76 11.73
N MET A 126 13.25 -1.95 13.05
CA MET A 126 12.00 -2.47 13.60
C MET A 126 10.83 -1.54 13.25
N THR A 127 11.01 -0.21 13.36
CA THR A 127 9.97 0.74 13.00
C THR A 127 9.64 0.74 11.50
N MET A 128 10.64 0.52 10.65
CA MET A 128 10.48 0.41 9.21
C MET A 128 9.71 -0.87 8.84
N TYR A 129 10.09 -2.03 9.40
CA TYR A 129 9.34 -3.27 9.16
C TYR A 129 7.91 -3.16 9.67
N ASP A 130 7.66 -2.49 10.78
CA ASP A 130 6.31 -2.25 11.31
C ASP A 130 5.41 -1.47 10.34
N LYS A 131 6.00 -0.58 9.52
CA LYS A 131 5.29 0.24 8.53
C LYS A 131 4.84 -0.56 7.30
N TYR A 132 5.56 -1.63 6.91
CA TYR A 132 5.28 -2.38 5.67
C TYR A 132 4.78 -3.81 5.90
N LEU A 133 5.11 -4.42 7.03
CA LEU A 133 4.92 -5.85 7.27
C LEU A 133 4.04 -6.10 8.51
N SER A 134 3.14 -7.07 8.39
CA SER A 134 2.42 -7.66 9.53
C SER A 134 3.39 -8.39 10.48
N GLN A 135 2.91 -8.79 11.66
CA GLN A 135 3.72 -9.51 12.65
C GLN A 135 4.24 -10.86 12.11
N GLU A 136 3.40 -11.61 11.39
CA GLU A 136 3.79 -12.89 10.79
C GLU A 136 4.82 -12.70 9.66
N GLU A 137 4.62 -11.67 8.82
CA GLU A 137 5.55 -11.31 7.74
C GLU A 137 6.90 -10.86 8.30
N ARG A 138 6.91 -10.12 9.41
CA ARG A 138 8.14 -9.74 10.14
C ARG A 138 8.91 -10.97 10.63
N ALA A 139 8.25 -11.86 11.35
CA ALA A 139 8.89 -13.08 11.84
C ALA A 139 9.43 -13.97 10.69
N ARG A 140 8.87 -13.87 9.49
CA ARG A 140 9.42 -14.51 8.28
C ARG A 140 10.62 -13.74 7.72
N ALA A 141 10.50 -12.43 7.57
CA ALA A 141 11.59 -11.57 7.09
C ALA A 141 12.82 -11.68 8.00
N GLU A 142 12.65 -11.69 9.32
CA GLU A 142 13.71 -11.91 10.31
C GLU A 142 14.39 -13.27 10.13
N ARG A 143 13.64 -14.33 9.82
CA ARG A 143 14.22 -15.65 9.52
C ARG A 143 15.02 -15.65 8.21
N MET A 144 14.58 -14.89 7.21
CA MET A 144 15.33 -14.73 5.96
C MET A 144 16.58 -13.86 6.14
N ASP A 145 16.54 -12.89 7.05
CA ASP A 145 17.68 -12.02 7.43
C ASP A 145 18.67 -12.78 8.35
N ALA A 146 18.21 -13.80 9.08
CA ALA A 146 19.07 -14.66 9.88
C ALA A 146 19.86 -15.68 9.03
N ASP A 147 19.48 -15.93 7.77
CA ASP A 147 20.19 -16.85 6.88
C ASP A 147 21.48 -16.20 6.34
N THR A 148 22.59 -16.49 7.01
CA THR A 148 23.92 -15.96 6.67
C THR A 148 24.38 -16.39 5.29
N ALA A 149 24.01 -17.58 4.84
CA ALA A 149 24.36 -18.06 3.51
C ALA A 149 23.60 -17.29 2.43
N ARG A 150 22.34 -16.95 2.68
CA ARG A 150 21.55 -16.05 1.81
C ARG A 150 22.18 -14.67 1.73
N HIS A 151 22.57 -14.08 2.87
CA HIS A 151 23.28 -12.79 2.88
C HIS A 151 24.55 -12.81 2.05
N ALA A 152 25.37 -13.85 2.19
CA ALA A 152 26.62 -13.98 1.43
C ALA A 152 26.37 -14.06 -0.09
N ARG A 153 25.33 -14.82 -0.52
CA ARG A 153 24.94 -14.89 -1.94
C ARG A 153 24.53 -13.52 -2.49
N TRP A 154 23.70 -12.80 -1.76
CA TRP A 154 23.26 -11.45 -2.15
C TRP A 154 24.43 -10.47 -2.18
N ALA A 155 25.27 -10.42 -1.14
CA ALA A 155 26.42 -9.52 -1.08
C ALA A 155 27.41 -9.75 -2.23
N ALA A 156 27.70 -11.01 -2.58
CA ALA A 156 28.58 -11.34 -3.70
C ALA A 156 28.00 -10.86 -5.05
N LEU A 157 26.71 -11.06 -5.28
CA LEU A 157 26.04 -10.61 -6.50
C LEU A 157 26.01 -9.08 -6.58
N VAL A 158 25.60 -8.40 -5.50
CA VAL A 158 25.56 -6.93 -5.42
C VAL A 158 26.92 -6.32 -5.71
N SER A 159 27.99 -6.87 -5.13
CA SER A 159 29.37 -6.44 -5.40
C SER A 159 29.74 -6.60 -6.88
N THR A 160 29.37 -7.72 -7.50
CA THR A 160 29.66 -7.99 -8.92
C THR A 160 28.89 -7.03 -9.84
N VAL A 161 27.62 -6.73 -9.52
CA VAL A 161 26.80 -5.78 -10.27
C VAL A 161 27.36 -4.36 -10.11
N GLN A 162 27.76 -3.98 -8.90
CA GLN A 162 28.36 -2.67 -8.65
C GLN A 162 29.67 -2.51 -9.43
N ASP A 163 30.52 -3.54 -9.52
CA ASP A 163 31.72 -3.53 -10.35
C ASP A 163 31.39 -3.32 -11.83
N ALA A 164 30.39 -4.04 -12.36
CA ALA A 164 29.95 -3.87 -13.74
C ALA A 164 29.44 -2.44 -14.02
N MET A 165 28.69 -1.84 -13.08
CA MET A 165 28.24 -0.46 -13.18
C MET A 165 29.40 0.54 -13.10
N ASN A 166 30.38 0.32 -12.23
CA ASN A 166 31.58 1.15 -12.12
C ASN A 166 32.43 1.10 -13.40
N ARG A 167 32.47 -0.06 -14.07
CA ARG A 167 33.06 -0.25 -15.41
C ARG A 167 32.19 0.31 -16.54
N GLN A 168 31.01 0.87 -16.23
CA GLN A 168 30.05 1.39 -17.19
C GLN A 168 29.64 0.36 -18.25
N VAL A 169 29.51 -0.91 -17.84
CA VAL A 169 29.02 -1.98 -18.70
C VAL A 169 27.62 -1.61 -19.20
N PRO A 170 27.35 -1.62 -20.52
CA PRO A 170 26.01 -1.34 -21.03
C PRO A 170 25.01 -2.37 -20.52
N SER A 171 23.82 -1.92 -20.09
CA SER A 171 22.71 -2.79 -19.64
C SER A 171 22.29 -3.83 -20.67
N ARG A 172 22.59 -3.59 -21.95
CA ARG A 172 22.28 -4.48 -23.07
C ARG A 172 23.36 -5.53 -23.36
N SER A 173 24.50 -5.46 -22.68
CA SER A 173 25.59 -6.41 -22.90
C SER A 173 25.21 -7.83 -22.44
N SER A 174 25.89 -8.84 -23.01
CA SER A 174 25.75 -10.23 -22.56
C SER A 174 26.12 -10.40 -21.09
N GLU A 175 27.08 -9.60 -20.60
CA GLU A 175 27.49 -9.54 -19.20
C GLU A 175 26.35 -9.05 -18.30
N ALA A 176 25.75 -7.89 -18.61
CA ALA A 176 24.62 -7.34 -17.86
C ALA A 176 23.41 -8.29 -17.84
N GLN A 177 23.09 -8.91 -18.97
CA GLN A 177 22.01 -9.90 -19.05
C GLN A 177 22.30 -11.15 -18.21
N ALA A 178 23.57 -11.59 -18.13
CA ALA A 178 23.95 -12.72 -17.28
C ALA A 178 23.79 -12.38 -15.79
N LEU A 179 24.20 -11.17 -15.38
CA LEU A 179 24.00 -10.67 -14.02
C LEU A 179 22.51 -10.55 -13.68
N ALA A 180 21.71 -10.01 -14.60
CA ALA A 180 20.26 -9.90 -14.43
C ALA A 180 19.59 -11.27 -14.29
N ARG A 181 20.00 -12.28 -15.06
CA ARG A 181 19.49 -13.66 -14.89
C ARG A 181 19.83 -14.24 -13.53
N GLN A 182 21.06 -14.04 -13.03
CA GLN A 182 21.45 -14.48 -11.69
C GLN A 182 20.64 -13.78 -10.61
N TRP A 183 20.42 -12.47 -10.76
CA TRP A 183 19.59 -11.68 -9.87
C TRP A 183 18.15 -12.18 -9.83
N MET A 184 17.54 -12.38 -10.99
CA MET A 184 16.17 -12.89 -11.10
C MET A 184 16.05 -14.31 -10.55
N ALA A 185 17.06 -15.17 -10.74
CA ALA A 185 17.07 -16.52 -10.17
C ALA A 185 17.12 -16.49 -8.63
N LEU A 186 17.93 -15.59 -8.05
CA LEU A 186 18.01 -15.43 -6.60
C LEU A 186 16.72 -14.83 -6.02
N LEU A 187 16.14 -13.82 -6.68
CA LEU A 187 14.81 -13.30 -6.35
C LEU A 187 13.73 -14.37 -6.45
N ALA A 188 13.76 -15.22 -7.48
CA ALA A 188 12.75 -16.25 -7.69
C ALA A 188 12.79 -17.32 -6.58
N GLN A 189 13.99 -17.71 -6.12
CA GLN A 189 14.13 -18.62 -4.97
C GLN A 189 13.47 -18.03 -3.72
N ASP A 190 13.63 -16.73 -3.49
CA ASP A 190 13.02 -16.02 -2.36
C ASP A 190 11.49 -15.82 -2.57
N ALA A 191 11.04 -15.51 -3.79
CA ALA A 191 9.65 -15.19 -4.12
C ALA A 191 8.74 -16.42 -4.28
N VAL A 192 9.29 -17.58 -4.64
CA VAL A 192 8.57 -18.87 -4.66
C VAL A 192 8.08 -19.23 -3.26
N LEU A 193 8.76 -18.77 -2.21
CA LEU A 193 8.35 -19.00 -0.82
C LEU A 193 7.18 -18.10 -0.40
N ASP A 194 7.17 -16.82 -0.82
CA ASP A 194 6.08 -15.88 -0.51
C ASP A 194 6.09 -14.64 -1.46
N PRO A 195 5.22 -14.60 -2.50
CA PRO A 195 5.17 -13.49 -3.46
C PRO A 195 4.71 -12.17 -2.88
N VAL A 196 3.77 -12.21 -1.93
CA VAL A 196 3.19 -11.00 -1.33
C VAL A 196 4.24 -10.33 -0.46
N LEU A 197 4.97 -11.13 0.30
CA LEU A 197 6.11 -10.65 1.08
C LEU A 197 7.21 -10.08 0.17
N SER A 198 7.56 -10.76 -0.93
CA SER A 198 8.56 -10.27 -1.88
C SER A 198 8.20 -8.90 -2.47
N ALA A 199 6.94 -8.70 -2.88
CA ALA A 199 6.46 -7.41 -3.38
C ALA A 199 6.52 -6.31 -2.30
N LYS A 200 6.16 -6.62 -1.05
CA LYS A 200 6.26 -5.68 0.07
C LYS A 200 7.71 -5.31 0.39
N LEU A 201 8.62 -6.27 0.39
CA LEU A 201 10.06 -6.05 0.61
C LEU A 201 10.66 -5.17 -0.51
N HIS A 202 10.28 -5.42 -1.77
CA HIS A 202 10.69 -4.56 -2.89
C HIS A 202 10.18 -3.12 -2.73
N LYS A 203 8.90 -2.95 -2.38
CA LYS A 203 8.32 -1.63 -2.10
C LYS A 203 9.02 -0.93 -0.94
N MET A 204 9.31 -1.64 0.14
CA MET A 204 10.06 -1.12 1.28
C MET A 204 11.44 -0.64 0.83
N HIS A 205 12.16 -1.43 0.04
CA HIS A 205 13.48 -1.07 -0.50
C HIS A 205 13.48 0.21 -1.33
N ILE A 206 12.48 0.37 -2.21
CA ILE A 206 12.36 1.59 -3.03
C ILE A 206 12.13 2.84 -2.17
N ASN A 207 11.37 2.72 -1.09
CA ASN A 207 10.92 3.87 -0.30
C ASN A 207 11.80 4.21 0.91
N GLU A 208 12.75 3.34 1.26
CA GLU A 208 13.53 3.47 2.50
C GLU A 208 15.04 3.56 2.17
N PRO A 209 15.63 4.78 2.10
CA PRO A 209 17.03 4.98 1.74
C PRO A 209 18.01 4.25 2.65
N ALA A 210 17.71 4.17 3.95
CA ALA A 210 18.53 3.41 4.88
C ALA A 210 18.73 1.97 4.40
N LEU A 211 17.67 1.31 3.90
CA LEU A 211 17.75 -0.09 3.46
C LEU A 211 18.64 -0.26 2.23
N GLN A 212 18.68 0.75 1.37
CA GLN A 212 19.58 0.81 0.21
C GLN A 212 21.04 0.86 0.66
N GLU A 213 21.35 1.67 1.66
CA GLU A 213 22.70 1.76 2.25
C GLU A 213 23.11 0.44 2.91
N ARG A 214 22.22 -0.19 3.68
CA ARG A 214 22.51 -1.45 4.40
C ARG A 214 22.77 -2.62 3.45
N THR A 215 21.94 -2.75 2.42
CA THR A 215 22.02 -3.87 1.47
C THR A 215 23.05 -3.64 0.36
N GLY A 216 23.48 -2.39 0.16
CA GLY A 216 24.31 -1.97 -0.97
C GLY A 216 23.55 -1.94 -2.30
N ILE A 217 22.22 -2.10 -2.29
CA ILE A 217 21.39 -2.13 -3.49
C ILE A 217 20.82 -0.73 -3.72
N SER A 218 21.45 0.04 -4.61
CA SER A 218 20.95 1.36 -4.99
C SER A 218 19.76 1.27 -5.97
N LEU A 219 19.00 2.36 -6.10
CA LEU A 219 17.93 2.45 -7.12
C LEU A 219 18.51 2.35 -8.54
N GLU A 220 19.67 2.95 -8.79
CA GLU A 220 20.37 2.86 -10.08
C GLU A 220 20.76 1.41 -10.43
N MET A 221 21.16 0.63 -9.42
CA MET A 221 21.46 -0.78 -9.59
C MET A 221 20.21 -1.59 -9.94
N LEU A 222 19.09 -1.31 -9.28
CA LEU A 222 17.81 -1.92 -9.62
C LEU A 222 17.41 -1.59 -11.05
N ASP A 223 17.52 -0.33 -11.47
CA ASP A 223 17.21 0.10 -12.84
C ASP A 223 18.10 -0.61 -13.87
N PHE A 224 19.41 -0.68 -13.62
CA PHE A 224 20.37 -1.40 -14.46
C PHE A 224 20.00 -2.88 -14.63
N ILE A 225 19.71 -3.58 -13.52
CA ILE A 225 19.33 -4.99 -13.54
C ILE A 225 17.98 -5.21 -14.21
N MET A 226 17.01 -4.34 -13.95
CA MET A 226 15.68 -4.44 -14.55
C MET A 226 15.74 -4.20 -16.06
N GLU A 227 16.51 -3.22 -16.54
CA GLU A 227 16.71 -3.00 -17.97
C GLU A 227 17.37 -4.21 -18.63
N ALA A 228 18.44 -4.74 -18.02
CA ALA A 228 19.13 -5.92 -18.52
C ALA A 228 18.27 -7.20 -18.51
N ALA A 229 17.42 -7.37 -17.49
CA ALA A 229 16.46 -8.47 -17.43
C ALA A 229 15.40 -8.35 -18.54
N ASN A 230 14.88 -7.14 -18.74
CA ASN A 230 13.87 -6.87 -19.77
C ASN A 230 14.43 -7.10 -21.19
N GLU A 231 15.70 -6.81 -21.45
CA GLU A 231 16.31 -7.07 -22.76
C GLU A 231 16.28 -8.55 -23.14
N THR A 232 16.29 -9.49 -22.19
CA THR A 232 16.11 -10.91 -22.49
C THR A 232 14.74 -11.18 -23.13
N LYS A 233 13.67 -10.58 -22.59
CA LYS A 233 12.32 -10.69 -23.15
C LYS A 233 12.18 -9.91 -24.45
N LEU A 234 12.77 -8.72 -24.54
CA LEU A 234 12.73 -7.88 -25.74
C LEU A 234 13.48 -8.55 -26.91
N ALA A 235 14.55 -9.30 -26.66
CA ALA A 235 15.25 -10.08 -27.68
C ALA A 235 14.36 -11.18 -28.28
N ILE A 236 13.46 -11.77 -27.49
CA ILE A 236 12.46 -12.71 -27.99
C ILE A 236 11.41 -11.98 -28.83
N TYR A 237 10.87 -10.87 -28.32
CA TYR A 237 9.90 -10.05 -29.07
C TYR A 237 10.46 -9.49 -30.38
N ALA A 238 11.77 -9.26 -30.47
CA ALA A 238 12.44 -8.82 -31.69
C ALA A 238 12.29 -9.79 -32.86
N LYS A 239 12.00 -11.08 -32.61
CA LYS A 239 11.70 -12.07 -33.67
C LYS A 239 10.33 -11.84 -34.33
N TYR A 240 9.40 -11.17 -33.64
CA TYR A 240 8.01 -11.01 -34.05
C TYR A 240 7.67 -9.56 -34.44
N LEU A 241 8.37 -8.59 -33.88
CA LEU A 241 8.09 -7.16 -34.01
C LEU A 241 9.03 -6.48 -35.01
N SER A 242 8.51 -5.48 -35.72
CA SER A 242 9.34 -4.55 -36.51
C SER A 242 10.22 -3.69 -35.60
N ALA A 243 11.24 -3.05 -36.19
CA ALA A 243 12.15 -2.17 -35.44
C ALA A 243 11.42 -1.01 -34.73
N GLN A 244 10.36 -0.47 -35.32
CA GLN A 244 9.57 0.61 -34.73
C GLN A 244 8.69 0.12 -33.57
N GLU A 245 8.01 -1.01 -33.75
CA GLU A 245 7.22 -1.66 -32.70
C GLU A 245 8.10 -2.04 -31.51
N LEU A 246 9.27 -2.63 -31.78
CA LEU A 246 10.23 -3.01 -30.75
C LEU A 246 10.82 -1.80 -30.02
N LYS A 247 11.06 -0.69 -30.73
CA LYS A 247 11.52 0.56 -30.09
C LYS A 247 10.47 1.08 -29.10
N PHE A 248 9.21 1.16 -29.53
CA PHE A 248 8.11 1.57 -28.63
C PHE A 248 8.00 0.64 -27.42
N MET A 249 8.02 -0.67 -27.65
CA MET A 249 7.95 -1.64 -26.56
C MET A 249 9.12 -1.46 -25.59
N ARG A 250 10.35 -1.34 -26.09
CA ARG A 250 11.54 -1.13 -25.26
C ARG A 250 11.43 0.10 -24.36
N GLU A 251 10.93 1.20 -24.90
CA GLU A 251 10.77 2.46 -24.13
C GLU A 251 9.71 2.37 -23.03
N ASN A 252 8.82 1.36 -23.05
CA ASN A 252 7.67 1.30 -22.16
C ASN A 252 7.51 -0.02 -21.37
N PHE A 253 8.22 -1.09 -21.72
CA PHE A 253 8.06 -2.44 -21.14
C PHE A 253 8.22 -2.48 -19.61
N GLY A 254 9.18 -1.74 -19.06
CA GLY A 254 9.46 -1.72 -17.63
C GLY A 254 8.67 -0.70 -16.80
N LYS A 255 8.05 0.32 -17.43
CA LYS A 255 7.54 1.51 -16.71
C LYS A 255 6.43 1.23 -15.70
N ARG A 256 5.59 0.23 -15.99
CA ARG A 256 4.44 -0.19 -15.14
C ARG A 256 4.58 -1.64 -14.68
N ALA A 257 5.80 -2.16 -14.63
CA ALA A 257 6.05 -3.57 -14.29
C ALA A 257 5.63 -3.92 -12.85
N ASN A 258 5.71 -2.95 -11.94
CA ASN A 258 5.35 -3.07 -10.51
C ASN A 258 3.84 -3.19 -10.25
N GLU A 259 2.97 -2.86 -11.21
CA GLU A 259 1.51 -2.98 -11.07
C GLU A 259 1.01 -4.41 -11.33
N TRP A 260 1.77 -5.21 -12.08
CA TRP A 260 1.41 -6.58 -12.44
C TRP A 260 1.21 -7.53 -11.24
N PRO A 261 2.10 -7.57 -10.22
CA PRO A 261 1.92 -8.48 -9.09
C PRO A 261 0.62 -8.25 -8.31
N THR A 262 0.26 -6.98 -8.05
CA THR A 262 -0.97 -6.62 -7.34
C THR A 262 -2.20 -7.01 -8.16
N LEU A 263 -2.23 -6.68 -9.46
CA LEU A 263 -3.32 -7.06 -10.34
C LEU A 263 -3.49 -8.59 -10.40
N ILE A 264 -2.40 -9.35 -10.55
CA ILE A 264 -2.45 -10.81 -10.60
C ILE A 264 -2.99 -11.38 -9.28
N ALA A 265 -2.59 -10.83 -8.13
CA ALA A 265 -3.08 -11.27 -6.83
C ALA A 265 -4.60 -11.06 -6.68
N GLU A 266 -5.11 -9.89 -7.08
CA GLU A 266 -6.55 -9.59 -7.04
C GLU A 266 -7.36 -10.51 -7.97
N VAL A 267 -6.86 -10.74 -9.20
CA VAL A 267 -7.49 -11.68 -10.14
C VAL A 267 -7.51 -13.10 -9.58
N ARG A 268 -6.40 -13.57 -8.98
CA ARG A 268 -6.34 -14.88 -8.33
C ARG A 268 -7.34 -15.01 -7.20
N GLN A 269 -7.52 -13.96 -6.39
CA GLN A 269 -8.49 -13.95 -5.32
C GLN A 269 -9.92 -14.11 -5.85
N HIS A 270 -10.28 -13.40 -6.92
CA HIS A 270 -11.58 -13.54 -7.57
C HIS A 270 -11.82 -14.94 -8.17
N LEU A 271 -10.79 -15.50 -8.80
CA LEU A 271 -10.81 -16.86 -9.31
C LEU A 271 -11.02 -17.89 -8.19
N ALA A 272 -10.28 -17.77 -7.09
CA ALA A 272 -10.42 -18.63 -5.92
C ALA A 272 -11.80 -18.54 -5.25
N ASN A 273 -12.40 -17.34 -5.27
CA ASN A 273 -13.74 -17.09 -4.75
C ASN A 273 -14.86 -17.54 -5.71
N GLY A 274 -14.54 -18.06 -6.89
CA GLY A 274 -15.54 -18.46 -7.90
C GLY A 274 -16.34 -17.28 -8.44
N THR A 275 -15.77 -16.07 -8.44
CA THR A 275 -16.45 -14.87 -8.97
C THR A 275 -16.70 -15.05 -10.47
N PRO A 276 -17.91 -14.80 -11.01
CA PRO A 276 -18.13 -14.87 -12.46
C PRO A 276 -17.22 -13.90 -13.22
N ALA A 277 -16.66 -14.32 -14.36
CA ALA A 277 -15.73 -13.50 -15.14
C ALA A 277 -16.36 -12.18 -15.63
N HIS A 278 -17.68 -12.16 -15.83
CA HIS A 278 -18.44 -10.99 -16.24
C HIS A 278 -18.92 -10.11 -15.07
N ALA A 279 -18.58 -10.44 -13.82
CA ALA A 279 -18.94 -9.61 -12.68
C ALA A 279 -18.30 -8.20 -12.79
N PRO A 280 -18.94 -7.13 -12.30
CA PRO A 280 -18.42 -5.77 -12.41
C PRO A 280 -17.00 -5.60 -11.86
N ALA A 281 -16.68 -6.27 -10.73
CA ALA A 281 -15.34 -6.26 -10.15
C ALA A 281 -14.30 -6.87 -11.11
N MET A 282 -14.60 -8.03 -11.70
CA MET A 282 -13.68 -8.69 -12.64
C MET A 282 -13.56 -7.91 -13.97
N GLN A 283 -14.63 -7.25 -14.41
CA GLN A 283 -14.58 -6.34 -15.57
C GLN A 283 -13.68 -5.12 -15.32
N GLN A 284 -13.61 -4.59 -14.10
CA GLN A 284 -12.65 -3.52 -13.75
C GLN A 284 -11.21 -4.03 -13.83
N LEU A 285 -10.93 -5.20 -13.26
CA LEU A 285 -9.60 -5.82 -13.34
C LEU A 285 -9.19 -6.13 -14.77
N ALA A 286 -10.12 -6.60 -15.60
CA ALA A 286 -9.88 -6.85 -17.02
C ALA A 286 -9.56 -5.55 -17.79
N ARG A 287 -10.20 -4.42 -17.48
CA ARG A 287 -9.83 -3.11 -18.06
C ARG A 287 -8.41 -2.72 -17.65
N HIS A 288 -8.06 -2.85 -16.37
CA HIS A 288 -6.72 -2.54 -15.89
C HIS A 288 -5.65 -3.44 -16.53
N TRP A 289 -5.96 -4.73 -16.73
CA TRP A 289 -5.10 -5.66 -17.46
C TRP A 289 -4.85 -5.19 -18.90
N ILE A 290 -5.91 -4.77 -19.61
CA ILE A 290 -5.79 -4.23 -20.97
C ILE A 290 -4.93 -2.95 -20.98
N GLU A 291 -5.11 -2.06 -20.00
CA GLU A 291 -4.31 -0.84 -19.87
C GLU A 291 -2.82 -1.13 -19.65
N LEU A 292 -2.48 -2.07 -18.76
CA LEU A 292 -1.10 -2.49 -18.54
C LEU A 292 -0.49 -3.20 -19.75
N PHE A 293 -1.29 -3.97 -20.49
CA PHE A 293 -0.83 -4.59 -21.73
C PHE A 293 -0.56 -3.53 -22.81
N ARG A 294 -1.49 -2.60 -23.01
CA ARG A 294 -1.35 -1.50 -23.97
C ARG A 294 -0.19 -0.57 -23.64
N SER A 295 0.15 -0.40 -22.37
CA SER A 295 1.24 0.51 -21.99
C SER A 295 2.57 0.13 -22.62
N TYR A 296 2.82 -1.15 -22.90
CA TYR A 296 4.04 -1.59 -23.59
C TYR A 296 3.81 -2.15 -25.00
N ALA A 297 2.62 -2.64 -25.32
CA ALA A 297 2.31 -3.17 -26.65
C ALA A 297 1.74 -2.11 -27.62
N GLY A 298 1.35 -0.94 -27.12
CA GLY A 298 0.69 0.11 -27.89
C GLY A 298 -0.78 -0.19 -28.17
N ASP A 299 -1.43 0.72 -28.91
CA ASP A 299 -2.86 0.62 -29.25
C ASP A 299 -3.12 -0.07 -30.60
N ASP A 300 -2.08 -0.35 -31.40
CA ASP A 300 -2.24 -0.98 -32.71
C ASP A 300 -2.66 -2.46 -32.58
N PRO A 301 -3.82 -2.86 -33.14
CA PRO A 301 -4.29 -4.24 -33.04
C PRO A 301 -3.34 -5.27 -33.68
N GLN A 302 -2.59 -4.91 -34.73
CA GLN A 302 -1.66 -5.83 -35.37
C GLN A 302 -0.43 -6.08 -34.49
N THR A 303 0.16 -5.03 -33.92
CA THR A 303 1.23 -5.14 -32.92
C THR A 303 0.77 -6.00 -31.74
N GLN A 304 -0.40 -5.72 -31.17
CA GLN A 304 -0.95 -6.51 -30.06
C GLN A 304 -1.14 -8.00 -30.41
N ALA A 305 -1.55 -8.31 -31.65
CA ALA A 305 -1.66 -9.69 -32.11
C ALA A 305 -0.29 -10.39 -32.19
N LYS A 306 0.75 -9.71 -32.70
CA LYS A 306 2.13 -10.24 -32.72
C LYS A 306 2.67 -10.49 -31.31
N VAL A 307 2.42 -9.57 -30.37
CA VAL A 307 2.83 -9.71 -28.97
C VAL A 307 2.15 -10.93 -28.33
N ARG A 308 0.84 -11.10 -28.52
CA ARG A 308 0.12 -12.29 -28.04
C ARG A 308 0.66 -13.59 -28.64
N LEU A 309 0.93 -13.60 -29.95
CA LEU A 309 1.52 -14.75 -30.64
C LEU A 309 2.88 -15.12 -30.05
N ALA A 310 3.75 -14.12 -29.80
CA ALA A 310 5.04 -14.36 -29.17
C ALA A 310 4.88 -14.98 -27.77
N MET A 311 3.95 -14.49 -26.95
CA MET A 311 3.68 -15.05 -25.61
C MET A 311 3.13 -16.49 -25.66
N GLU A 312 2.37 -16.83 -26.69
CA GLU A 312 1.83 -18.18 -26.91
C GLU A 312 2.90 -19.16 -27.40
N GLN A 313 3.81 -18.71 -28.28
CA GLN A 313 4.82 -19.58 -28.90
C GLN A 313 6.12 -19.71 -28.09
N GLU A 314 6.43 -18.75 -27.23
CA GLU A 314 7.70 -18.69 -26.49
C GLU A 314 7.45 -18.93 -24.99
N PRO A 315 7.75 -20.14 -24.47
CA PRO A 315 7.56 -20.47 -23.06
C PRO A 315 8.28 -19.51 -22.12
N GLU A 316 9.40 -18.94 -22.52
CA GLU A 316 10.17 -17.98 -21.71
C GLU A 316 9.43 -16.64 -21.47
N LEU A 317 8.52 -16.26 -22.37
CA LEU A 317 7.69 -15.06 -22.21
C LEU A 317 6.46 -15.32 -21.32
N SER A 318 5.94 -16.55 -21.35
CA SER A 318 4.77 -17.00 -20.60
C SER A 318 5.10 -17.69 -19.27
N ALA A 319 6.36 -18.06 -19.04
CA ALA A 319 6.86 -18.65 -17.80
C ALA A 319 6.91 -17.62 -16.66
N SER A 320 5.74 -17.20 -16.21
CA SER A 320 5.57 -16.58 -14.91
C SER A 320 4.92 -17.60 -13.97
N PRO A 321 5.53 -17.91 -12.82
CA PRO A 321 4.90 -18.75 -11.79
C PRO A 321 3.50 -18.25 -11.38
N TRP A 322 3.23 -16.97 -11.64
CA TRP A 322 2.03 -16.25 -11.22
C TRP A 322 0.91 -16.24 -12.27
N MET A 323 1.18 -16.59 -13.53
CA MET A 323 0.19 -16.56 -14.63
C MET A 323 -0.09 -17.97 -15.16
N GLY A 324 -0.83 -18.75 -14.38
CA GLY A 324 -1.27 -20.09 -14.78
C GLY A 324 -2.28 -20.06 -15.95
N PRO A 325 -2.44 -21.17 -16.68
CA PRO A 325 -3.37 -21.26 -17.81
C PRO A 325 -4.84 -21.01 -17.41
N ASP A 326 -5.21 -21.36 -16.18
CA ASP A 326 -6.51 -21.10 -15.56
C ASP A 326 -6.77 -19.59 -15.37
N LEU A 327 -5.79 -18.86 -14.83
CA LEU A 327 -5.89 -17.41 -14.66
C LEU A 327 -5.97 -16.69 -16.00
N ILE A 328 -5.16 -17.10 -16.98
CA ILE A 328 -5.17 -16.50 -18.33
C ILE A 328 -6.52 -16.72 -19.01
N ALA A 329 -7.10 -17.92 -18.90
CA ALA A 329 -8.43 -18.21 -19.44
C ALA A 329 -9.52 -17.34 -18.77
N TYR A 330 -9.47 -17.20 -17.45
CA TYR A 330 -10.42 -16.40 -16.69
C TYR A 330 -10.38 -14.91 -17.06
N VAL A 331 -9.18 -14.33 -17.20
CA VAL A 331 -9.02 -12.94 -17.67
C VAL A 331 -9.51 -12.79 -19.10
N ARG A 332 -9.26 -13.78 -19.97
CA ARG A 332 -9.73 -13.78 -21.37
C ARG A 332 -11.26 -13.72 -21.44
N GLU A 333 -11.96 -14.55 -20.67
CA GLU A 333 -13.42 -14.54 -20.58
C GLU A 333 -13.95 -13.18 -20.10
N ALA A 334 -13.30 -12.58 -19.10
CA ALA A 334 -13.65 -11.25 -18.61
C ALA A 334 -13.46 -10.17 -19.69
N MET A 335 -12.39 -10.25 -20.49
CA MET A 335 -12.11 -9.35 -21.61
C MET A 335 -13.11 -9.49 -22.77
N GLU A 336 -13.61 -10.70 -23.04
CA GLU A 336 -14.66 -10.92 -24.05
C GLU A 336 -15.98 -10.24 -23.65
N GLY A 337 -16.34 -10.31 -22.36
CA GLY A 337 -17.50 -9.60 -21.83
C GLY A 337 -17.41 -8.07 -21.99
N LEU A 338 -16.21 -7.48 -22.00
CA LEU A 338 -16.02 -6.05 -22.26
C LEU A 338 -16.26 -5.69 -23.73
N LYS A 339 -15.89 -6.56 -24.67
CA LYS A 339 -16.12 -6.34 -26.11
C LYS A 339 -17.60 -6.48 -26.49
N ALA A 340 -18.35 -7.30 -25.77
CA ALA A 340 -19.78 -7.48 -25.99
C ALA A 340 -20.64 -6.32 -25.44
N ALA A 341 -20.08 -5.51 -24.54
CA ALA A 341 -20.73 -4.38 -23.88
C ALA A 341 -20.36 -2.99 -24.46
N ALA A 342 -19.41 -2.96 -25.41
CA ALA A 342 -18.97 -1.77 -26.14
C ALA A 342 -19.55 -1.78 -27.55
#